data_AF-A0AAV0WAP4-F1
#
_entry.id   AF-A0AAV0WAP4-F1
#
_cell.length_a   1.000
_cell.length_b   1.000
_cell.length_c   1.000
_cell.angle_alpha   90.00
_cell.angle_beta   90.00
_cell.angle_gamma   90.00
#
_symmetry.space_group_name_H-M   'P 1'
#
loop_
_entity.id
_entity.type
_entity.pdbx_description
1 polymer ?
#
loop_
_entity_poly.entity_id
_entity_poly.type
_entity_poly.pdbx_seq_one_letter_code
_entity_poly.pdbx_strand_id
1 'polypeptide(L)'
;MAENLKSCLSSVQPIYHILSVPLKSTITLEDIKKAFSLFPPGSDLSKVTDFDGILCEINILRLNTDNDYNNTLKSIMEPSNKLKTVIPSANALCRLAYTSPVSTATKERVFSILKFVKNHLRTTMTDERLDNLMVLNSSKDILDEIDMTTMIESWATLKE
;
A
#
# COMPACT_ATOMS: atom_id res chain seq x y z
N MET A 1 -20.49 -5.30 1.79
CA MET A 1 -19.19 -5.44 1.06
C MET A 1 -18.99 -4.32 0.04
N ALA A 2 -20.01 -3.99 -0.77
CA ALA A 2 -19.96 -2.87 -1.73
C ALA A 2 -19.79 -1.47 -1.08
N GLU A 3 -20.41 -1.21 0.07
CA GLU A 3 -20.27 0.08 0.77
C GLU A 3 -18.86 0.34 1.30
N ASN A 4 -18.22 -0.67 1.88
CA ASN A 4 -16.83 -0.57 2.37
C ASN A 4 -15.85 -0.38 1.20
N LEU A 5 -16.13 -0.99 0.04
CA LEU A 5 -15.34 -0.80 -1.17
C LEU A 5 -15.47 0.62 -1.69
N LYS A 6 -16.71 1.15 -1.71
CA LYS A 6 -17.01 2.52 -2.14
C LYS A 6 -16.38 3.56 -1.20
N SER A 7 -16.42 3.30 0.10
CA SER A 7 -15.76 4.11 1.14
C SER A 7 -14.23 4.12 0.97
N CYS A 8 -13.63 2.95 0.69
CA CYS A 8 -12.20 2.84 0.42
C CYS A 8 -11.79 3.51 -0.91
N LEU A 9 -12.66 3.44 -1.93
CA LEU A 9 -12.43 4.14 -3.19
C LEU A 9 -12.46 5.66 -2.98
N SER A 10 -13.42 6.16 -2.20
CA SER A 10 -13.52 7.59 -1.89
C SER A 10 -12.35 8.11 -1.05
N SER A 11 -11.73 7.27 -0.21
CA SER A 11 -10.56 7.68 0.57
C SER A 11 -9.30 7.77 -0.29
N VAL A 12 -9.14 6.87 -1.27
CA VAL A 12 -7.96 6.83 -2.16
C VAL A 12 -8.11 7.75 -3.38
N GLN A 13 -9.34 8.17 -3.71
CA GLN A 13 -9.67 9.05 -4.83
C GLN A 13 -8.78 10.31 -4.96
N PRO A 14 -8.42 11.04 -3.88
CA PRO A 14 -7.56 12.22 -3.98
C PRO A 14 -6.18 11.91 -4.58
N ILE A 15 -5.60 10.75 -4.26
CA ILE A 15 -4.30 10.32 -4.79
C ILE A 15 -4.39 10.10 -6.30
N TYR A 16 -5.49 9.46 -6.74
CA TYR A 16 -5.73 9.21 -8.17
C TYR A 16 -5.97 10.50 -8.95
N HIS A 17 -6.60 11.50 -8.35
CA HIS A 17 -6.76 12.82 -8.97
C HIS A 17 -5.43 13.56 -9.13
N ILE A 18 -4.54 13.48 -8.12
CA ILE A 18 -3.22 14.14 -8.16
C ILE A 18 -2.28 13.45 -9.17
N LEU A 19 -2.28 12.12 -9.19
CA LEU A 19 -1.37 11.31 -10.01
C LEU A 19 -2.06 10.70 -11.24
N SER A 20 -3.20 11.27 -11.67
CA SER A 20 -3.87 10.82 -12.90
C SER A 20 -2.93 11.03 -14.07
N VAL A 21 -2.74 10.02 -14.93
CA VAL A 21 -1.91 10.14 -16.12
C VAL A 21 -2.78 10.54 -17.32
N PRO A 22 -2.42 11.59 -18.09
CA PRO A 22 -1.32 12.53 -17.88
C PRO A 22 -1.60 13.49 -16.71
N LEU A 23 -0.54 13.85 -15.95
CA LEU A 23 -0.62 14.71 -14.75
C LEU A 23 -1.33 16.03 -15.09
N LYS A 24 -2.57 16.17 -14.61
CA LYS A 24 -3.40 17.36 -14.88
C LYS A 24 -2.80 18.59 -14.20
N SER A 25 -2.98 19.75 -14.81
CA SER A 25 -2.48 21.03 -14.27
C SER A 25 -3.27 21.57 -13.08
N THR A 26 -4.53 21.18 -12.96
CA THR A 26 -5.43 21.55 -11.87
C THR A 26 -5.34 20.55 -10.72
N ILE A 27 -4.26 20.62 -9.95
CA ILE A 27 -4.17 19.95 -8.64
C ILE A 27 -4.62 20.98 -7.61
N THR A 28 -5.72 20.72 -6.90
CA THR A 28 -6.19 21.64 -5.87
C THR A 28 -5.46 21.38 -4.55
N LEU A 29 -5.20 22.45 -3.78
CA LEU A 29 -4.59 22.36 -2.44
C LEU A 29 -5.42 21.47 -1.49
N GLU A 30 -6.72 21.36 -1.75
CA GLU A 30 -7.64 20.51 -0.99
C GLU A 30 -7.40 19.01 -1.27
N ASP A 31 -7.11 18.66 -2.53
CA ASP A 31 -6.73 17.29 -2.89
C ASP A 31 -5.41 16.89 -2.23
N ILE A 32 -4.44 17.82 -2.18
CA ILE A 32 -3.16 17.59 -1.48
C ILE A 32 -3.40 17.37 0.01
N LYS A 33 -4.18 18.22 0.67
CA LYS A 33 -4.54 18.04 2.10
C LYS A 33 -5.19 16.70 2.37
N LYS A 34 -6.14 16.28 1.53
CA LYS A 34 -6.81 14.98 1.64
C LYS A 34 -5.85 13.82 1.39
N ALA A 35 -4.96 13.92 0.40
CA ALA A 35 -3.97 12.90 0.11
C ALA A 35 -2.93 12.76 1.25
N PHE A 36 -2.52 13.87 1.85
CA PHE A 36 -1.58 13.84 2.99
C PHE A 36 -2.22 13.32 4.29
N SER A 37 -3.55 13.45 4.44
CA SER A 37 -4.28 12.82 5.55
C SER A 37 -4.32 11.28 5.50
N LEU A 38 -3.98 10.67 4.35
CA LEU A 38 -3.91 9.21 4.20
C LEU A 38 -2.63 8.63 4.79
N PHE A 39 -1.61 9.46 5.05
CA PHE A 39 -0.42 8.99 5.74
C PHE A 39 -0.72 8.74 7.23
N PRO A 40 -0.06 7.76 7.85
CA PRO A 40 -0.30 7.43 9.25
C PRO A 40 0.02 8.65 10.17
N PRO A 41 -0.80 8.89 11.21
CA PRO A 41 -0.78 10.11 12.05
C PRO A 41 0.47 10.30 12.94
N GLY A 42 1.55 9.56 12.69
CA GLY A 42 2.86 9.70 13.33
C GLY A 42 4.02 9.90 12.36
N SER A 43 3.76 9.91 11.05
CA SER A 43 4.81 10.11 10.03
C SER A 43 5.19 11.59 9.92
N ASP A 44 6.46 11.86 9.61
CA ASP A 44 6.93 13.24 9.39
C ASP A 44 6.16 13.94 8.26
N LEU A 45 5.63 13.16 7.30
CA LEU A 45 4.78 13.64 6.21
C LEU A 45 3.38 14.09 6.66
N SER A 46 2.84 13.50 7.74
CA SER A 46 1.55 13.91 8.31
C SER A 46 1.62 15.28 9.01
N LYS A 47 2.84 15.77 9.32
CA LYS A 47 3.07 17.06 10.01
C LYS A 47 3.40 18.19 9.04
N VAL A 48 3.48 17.92 7.74
CA VAL A 48 3.88 18.91 6.74
C VAL A 48 2.78 19.97 6.63
N THR A 49 3.12 21.20 7.01
CA THR A 49 2.26 22.38 6.90
C THR A 49 2.48 23.14 5.60
N ASP A 50 3.60 22.91 4.92
CA ASP A 50 3.99 23.60 3.69
C ASP A 50 3.43 22.91 2.44
N PHE A 51 2.17 23.22 2.14
CA PHE A 51 1.48 22.70 0.96
C PHE A 51 2.00 23.33 -0.35
N ASP A 52 2.59 24.52 -0.30
CA ASP A 52 3.16 25.19 -1.47
C ASP A 52 4.48 24.54 -1.88
N GLY A 53 5.31 24.15 -0.92
CA GLY A 53 6.50 23.32 -1.16
C GLY A 53 6.16 21.99 -1.84
N ILE A 54 5.12 21.30 -1.35
CA ILE A 54 4.62 20.06 -1.97
C ILE A 54 4.14 20.30 -3.41
N LEU A 55 3.44 21.41 -3.67
CA LEU A 55 2.97 21.75 -5.01
C LEU A 55 4.15 22.02 -5.96
N CYS A 56 5.21 22.67 -5.50
CA CYS A 56 6.46 22.83 -6.23
C CYS A 56 7.10 21.48 -6.55
N GLU A 57 7.21 20.57 -5.57
CA GLU A 57 7.76 19.22 -5.79
C GLU A 57 6.96 18.44 -6.84
N ILE A 58 5.63 18.49 -6.79
CA ILE A 58 4.74 17.82 -7.76
C ILE A 58 4.91 18.43 -9.16
N ASN A 59 5.07 19.75 -9.26
CA ASN A 59 5.32 20.42 -10.53
C ASN A 59 6.71 20.05 -11.09
N ILE A 60 7.74 19.92 -10.25
CA ILE A 60 9.07 19.43 -10.65
C ILE A 60 8.95 18.01 -11.21
N LEU A 61 8.21 17.12 -10.52
CA LEU A 61 7.96 15.77 -11.02
C LEU A 61 7.29 15.82 -12.41
N ARG A 62 6.25 16.65 -12.58
CA ARG A 62 5.54 16.79 -13.86
C ARG A 62 6.44 17.25 -15.00
N LEU A 63 7.36 18.18 -14.75
CA LEU A 63 8.29 18.68 -15.76
C LEU A 63 9.34 17.64 -16.19
N ASN A 64 9.64 16.67 -15.31
CA ASN A 64 10.60 15.60 -15.56
C ASN A 64 9.95 14.31 -16.09
N THR A 65 8.62 14.24 -16.11
CA THR A 65 7.91 13.19 -16.81
C THR A 65 7.77 13.61 -18.28
N ASP A 66 8.31 12.80 -19.19
CA ASP A 66 8.09 13.02 -20.61
C ASP A 66 6.58 13.06 -20.91
N ASN A 67 6.14 13.92 -21.83
CA ASN A 67 4.77 13.94 -22.38
C ASN A 67 4.41 12.65 -23.13
N ASP A 68 5.18 11.59 -22.92
CA ASP A 68 5.07 10.32 -23.60
C ASP A 68 3.79 9.65 -23.10
N TYR A 69 2.79 9.62 -23.98
CA TYR A 69 1.41 9.20 -23.78
C TYR A 69 1.22 7.75 -23.33
N ASN A 70 2.30 7.06 -22.97
CA ASN A 70 2.28 5.77 -22.32
C ASN A 70 1.77 5.98 -20.88
N ASN A 71 0.44 6.00 -20.75
CA ASN A 71 -0.38 6.27 -19.55
C ASN A 71 -0.21 5.26 -18.41
N THR A 72 1.00 4.77 -18.17
CA THR A 72 1.27 3.82 -17.10
C THR A 72 1.91 4.57 -15.95
N LEU A 73 1.46 4.33 -14.72
CA LEU A 73 2.10 4.88 -13.52
C LEU A 73 3.63 4.65 -13.51
N LYS A 74 4.12 3.63 -14.24
CA LYS A 74 5.54 3.25 -14.35
C LYS A 74 6.42 4.37 -14.90
N SER A 75 5.90 5.15 -15.84
CA SER A 75 6.63 6.29 -16.40
C SER A 75 6.82 7.43 -15.39
N ILE A 76 5.99 7.51 -14.34
CA ILE A 76 6.12 8.51 -13.26
C ILE A 76 7.04 8.01 -12.15
N MET A 77 7.07 6.69 -11.89
CA MET A 77 7.88 6.13 -10.80
C MET A 77 9.39 6.24 -11.04
N GLU A 78 9.84 6.02 -12.27
CA GLU A 78 11.26 6.12 -12.62
C GLU A 78 11.84 7.52 -12.35
N PRO A 79 11.27 8.63 -12.87
CA PRO A 79 11.75 9.98 -12.56
C PRO A 79 11.56 10.33 -11.09
N SER A 80 10.48 9.87 -10.45
CA SER A 80 10.25 10.07 -9.02
C SER A 80 11.35 9.46 -8.14
N ASN A 81 11.79 8.24 -8.48
CA ASN A 81 12.86 7.56 -7.74
C ASN A 81 14.24 8.18 -8.00
N LYS A 82 14.49 8.71 -9.21
CA LYS A 82 15.72 9.45 -9.53
C LYS A 82 15.80 10.77 -8.74
N LEU A 83 14.68 11.46 -8.59
CA LEU A 83 14.58 12.75 -7.92
C LEU A 83 14.22 12.65 -6.43
N LYS A 84 14.30 11.46 -5.83
CA LYS A 84 13.89 11.20 -4.43
C LYS A 84 14.45 12.17 -3.39
N THR A 85 15.62 12.76 -3.64
CA THR A 85 16.29 13.72 -2.75
C THR A 85 15.77 15.16 -2.92
N VAL A 86 15.23 15.48 -4.10
CA VAL A 86 14.71 16.82 -4.46
C VAL A 86 13.21 16.89 -4.19
N ILE A 87 12.49 15.78 -4.33
CA ILE A 87 11.02 15.70 -4.18
C ILE A 87 10.60 14.61 -3.17
N PRO A 88 11.05 14.70 -1.91
CA PRO A 88 10.80 13.65 -0.91
C PRO A 88 9.31 13.43 -0.64
N SER A 89 8.52 14.50 -0.61
CA SER A 89 7.09 14.48 -0.30
C SER A 89 6.29 13.94 -1.49
N ALA A 90 6.59 14.41 -2.71
CA ALA A 90 5.94 13.90 -3.92
C ALA A 90 6.31 12.44 -4.21
N ASN A 91 7.56 12.03 -3.97
CA ASN A 91 7.98 10.63 -4.13
C ASN A 91 7.27 9.70 -3.14
N ALA A 92 7.10 10.12 -1.88
CA ALA A 92 6.31 9.35 -0.92
C ALA A 92 4.85 9.22 -1.35
N LEU A 93 4.26 10.28 -1.92
CA LEU A 93 2.90 10.23 -2.47
C LEU A 93 2.81 9.28 -3.68
N CYS A 94 3.79 9.30 -4.59
CA CYS A 94 3.88 8.34 -5.69
C CYS A 94 3.96 6.91 -5.17
N ARG A 95 4.81 6.63 -4.18
CA ARG A 95 4.94 5.32 -3.54
C ARG A 95 3.63 4.87 -2.93
N LEU A 96 2.95 5.76 -2.22
CA LEU A 96 1.66 5.46 -1.60
C LEU A 96 0.61 5.11 -2.65
N ALA A 97 0.54 5.85 -3.76
CA ALA A 97 -0.33 5.54 -4.89
C ALA A 97 -0.05 4.16 -5.50
N TYR A 98 1.23 3.79 -5.56
CA TYR A 98 1.70 2.51 -6.09
C TYR A 98 1.42 1.32 -5.19
N THR A 99 1.60 1.50 -3.89
CA THR A 99 1.31 0.48 -2.87
C THR A 99 -0.17 0.42 -2.55
N SER A 100 -0.95 1.42 -2.94
CA SER A 100 -2.38 1.41 -2.79
C SER A 100 -2.95 0.23 -3.59
N PRO A 101 -3.69 -0.69 -2.96
CA PRO A 101 -4.22 -1.86 -3.64
C PRO A 101 -5.30 -1.40 -4.64
N VAL A 102 -4.91 -1.26 -5.91
CA VAL A 102 -5.84 -0.97 -7.02
C VAL A 102 -6.79 -2.15 -7.27
N SER A 103 -6.41 -3.36 -6.82
CA SER A 103 -7.22 -4.57 -6.95
C SER A 103 -7.63 -5.14 -5.60
N THR A 104 -8.93 -5.30 -5.39
CA THR A 104 -9.51 -5.97 -4.20
C THR A 104 -9.41 -7.49 -4.28
N ALA A 105 -8.97 -8.05 -5.42
CA ALA A 105 -8.95 -9.49 -5.67
C ALA A 105 -8.10 -10.27 -4.65
N THR A 106 -6.96 -9.73 -4.20
CA THR A 106 -6.12 -10.40 -3.19
C THR A 106 -6.84 -10.49 -1.84
N LYS A 107 -7.54 -9.41 -1.43
CA LYS A 107 -8.34 -9.42 -0.19
C LYS A 107 -9.51 -10.39 -0.31
N GLU A 108 -10.21 -10.41 -1.46
CA GLU A 108 -11.32 -11.35 -1.72
C GLU A 108 -10.86 -12.81 -1.71
N ARG A 109 -9.67 -13.11 -2.23
CA ARG A 109 -9.04 -14.44 -2.16
C ARG A 109 -8.76 -14.83 -0.70
N VAL A 110 -8.17 -13.94 0.09
CA VAL A 110 -7.91 -14.19 1.53
C VAL A 110 -9.23 -14.36 2.29
N PHE A 111 -10.25 -13.55 2.04
CA PHE A 111 -11.58 -13.70 2.66
C PHE A 111 -12.28 -15.00 2.24
N SER A 112 -12.08 -15.46 1.00
CA SER A 112 -12.62 -16.74 0.53
C SER A 112 -11.94 -17.92 1.22
N ILE A 113 -10.61 -17.86 1.38
CA ILE A 113 -9.84 -18.86 2.15
C ILE A 113 -10.26 -18.83 3.62
N LEU A 114 -10.40 -17.65 4.22
CA LEU A 114 -10.88 -17.48 5.60
C LEU A 114 -12.26 -18.11 5.79
N LYS A 115 -13.18 -17.86 4.86
CA LYS A 115 -14.52 -18.44 4.88
C LYS A 115 -14.48 -19.97 4.80
N PHE A 116 -13.60 -20.52 3.95
CA PHE A 116 -13.38 -21.96 3.87
C PHE A 116 -12.84 -22.53 5.19
N VAL A 117 -11.79 -21.94 5.75
CA VAL A 117 -11.18 -22.35 7.02
C VAL A 117 -12.19 -22.31 8.16
N LYS A 118 -12.92 -21.19 8.32
CA LYS A 118 -13.89 -21.00 9.40
C LYS A 118 -15.10 -21.94 9.29
N ASN A 119 -15.54 -22.26 8.08
CA ASN A 119 -16.68 -23.15 7.87
C ASN A 119 -16.29 -24.63 7.96
N HIS A 120 -15.16 -25.01 7.38
CA HIS A 120 -14.74 -26.42 7.31
C HIS A 120 -14.13 -26.91 8.63
N LEU A 121 -13.43 -26.04 9.37
CA LEU A 121 -12.80 -26.38 10.65
C LEU A 121 -13.59 -25.87 11.87
N ARG A 122 -14.86 -25.46 11.70
CA ARG A 122 -15.69 -24.75 12.69
C ARG A 122 -15.68 -25.37 14.09
N THR A 123 -15.63 -26.69 14.20
CA THR A 123 -15.66 -27.42 15.48
C THR A 123 -14.32 -27.45 16.22
N THR A 124 -13.21 -27.12 15.55
CA THR A 124 -11.84 -27.16 16.12
C THR A 124 -11.11 -25.82 16.03
N MET A 125 -11.75 -24.79 15.48
CA MET A 125 -11.13 -23.49 15.22
C MET A 125 -11.42 -22.52 16.36
N THR A 126 -10.38 -22.21 17.14
CA THR A 126 -10.39 -21.11 18.14
C THR A 126 -9.91 -19.81 17.49
N ASP A 127 -10.23 -18.67 18.12
CA ASP A 127 -9.80 -17.36 17.62
C ASP A 127 -8.28 -17.25 17.57
N GLU A 128 -7.57 -17.70 18.62
CA GLU A 128 -6.11 -17.73 18.66
C GLU A 128 -5.49 -18.59 17.54
N ARG A 129 -6.07 -19.77 17.30
CA ARG A 129 -5.60 -20.66 16.21
C ARG A 129 -5.83 -20.03 14.85
N LEU A 130 -6.92 -19.29 14.68
CA LEU A 130 -7.22 -18.59 13.44
C LEU A 130 -6.27 -17.42 13.18
N ASP A 131 -5.98 -16.63 14.21
CA ASP A 131 -5.04 -15.52 14.12
C ASP A 131 -3.64 -16.03 13.75
N ASN A 132 -3.17 -17.09 14.42
CA ASN A 132 -1.90 -17.74 14.10
C ASN A 132 -1.87 -18.25 12.64
N LEU A 133 -2.95 -18.87 12.17
CA LEU A 133 -3.03 -19.36 10.80
C LEU A 133 -3.04 -18.22 9.78
N MET A 134 -3.66 -17.07 10.10
CA MET A 134 -3.65 -15.90 9.25
C MET A 134 -2.27 -15.28 9.11
N VAL A 135 -1.51 -15.20 10.20
CA VAL A 135 -0.12 -14.74 10.17
C VAL A 135 0.72 -15.67 9.28
N LEU A 136 0.62 -17.00 9.50
CA LEU A 136 1.33 -17.99 8.68
C LEU A 136 0.95 -17.90 7.19
N ASN A 137 -0.33 -17.68 6.87
CA ASN A 137 -0.77 -17.55 5.49
C ASN A 137 -0.27 -16.25 4.84
N SER A 138 -0.19 -15.15 5.60
CA SER A 138 0.32 -13.87 5.11
C SER A 138 1.82 -13.87 4.85
N SER A 139 2.57 -14.70 5.58
CA SER A 139 4.02 -14.88 5.44
C SER A 139 4.38 -16.21 4.78
N LYS A 140 3.47 -16.78 3.98
CA LYS A 140 3.65 -18.09 3.38
C LYS A 140 4.92 -18.17 2.53
N ASP A 141 5.23 -17.12 1.77
CA ASP A 141 6.41 -17.07 0.90
C ASP A 141 7.71 -17.26 1.71
N ILE A 142 7.76 -16.72 2.93
CA ILE A 142 8.88 -16.87 3.86
C ILE A 142 8.83 -18.25 4.52
N LEU A 143 7.65 -18.74 4.87
CA LEU A 143 7.46 -20.05 5.48
C LEU A 143 7.89 -21.20 4.56
N ASP A 144 7.64 -21.06 3.26
CA ASP A 144 8.04 -22.06 2.25
C ASP A 144 9.58 -22.14 2.12
N GLU A 145 10.34 -21.12 2.55
CA GLU A 145 11.81 -21.11 2.62
C GLU A 145 12.37 -21.68 3.94
N ILE A 146 11.54 -21.85 4.98
CA ILE A 146 11.96 -22.35 6.29
C ILE A 146 12.02 -23.88 6.25
N ASP A 147 13.20 -24.43 6.57
CA ASP A 147 13.37 -25.86 6.72
C ASP A 147 12.80 -26.35 8.05
N MET A 148 11.66 -27.03 7.96
CA MET A 148 10.95 -27.62 9.11
C MET A 148 11.82 -28.58 9.91
N THR A 149 12.79 -29.26 9.29
CA THR A 149 13.66 -30.21 10.01
C THR A 149 14.59 -29.48 10.97
N THR A 150 15.25 -28.42 10.52
CA THR A 150 16.07 -27.54 11.37
C THR A 150 15.26 -26.84 12.47
N MET A 151 14.00 -26.49 12.17
CA MET A 151 13.10 -25.89 13.16
C MET A 151 12.74 -26.88 14.27
N ILE A 152 12.51 -28.15 13.94
CA ILE A 152 12.21 -29.20 14.93
C ILE A 152 13.43 -29.47 15.82
N GLU A 153 14.63 -29.53 15.24
CA GLU A 153 15.87 -29.75 15.98
C GLU A 153 16.20 -28.58 16.93
N SER A 154 16.06 -27.33 16.46
CA SER A 154 16.22 -26.15 17.31
C SER A 154 15.19 -26.10 18.44
N TRP A 155 13.94 -26.49 18.18
CA TRP A 155 12.91 -26.54 19.22
C TRP A 155 13.15 -27.68 20.24
N ALA A 156 13.65 -28.82 19.79
CA ALA A 156 14.01 -29.94 20.65
C ALA A 156 15.18 -29.59 21.59
N THR A 157 16.20 -28.89 21.08
CA THR A 157 17.35 -28.43 21.88
C THR A 157 17.00 -27.30 22.85
N LEU A 158 15.96 -26.51 22.59
CA LEU A 158 15.42 -25.49 23.50
C LEU A 158 14.58 -26.06 24.65
N LYS A 159 14.26 -27.35 24.62
CA LYS A 159 13.38 -28.02 25.60
C LYS A 159 14.17 -28.80 26.67
N GLU A 160 15.49 -28.88 26.54
CA GLU A 160 16.43 -29.26 27.62
C GLU A 160 16.88 -28.04 28.41
#